data_AF-A0A6L5ZI53-F1
#
_entry.id   AF-A0A6L5ZI53-F1
#
_cell.length_a   1.000
_cell.length_b   1.000
_cell.length_c   1.000
_cell.angle_alpha   90.00
_cell.angle_beta   90.00
_cell.angle_gamma   90.00
#
_symmetry.space_group_name_H-M   'P 1'
#
loop_
_entity.id
_entity.type
_entity.pdbx_description
1 polymer ?
#
loop_
_entity_poly.entity_id
_entity_poly.type
_entity_poly.pdbx_seq_one_letter_code
_entity_poly.pdbx_strand_id
1 'polypeptide(L)'
;VTGRNIADLRVVVSGAGAAGVAVTNMLLDAGIGDIAVADSKGIVTTTRSDLTPVKADLAARTNRAGIEGPIAEAIRGADVFIGLSSGKVPAEIVATLAPGAIIFALANPDPEIHPDLAGKHAVVVATGRSDFPNQINNVLAFPGIFRGALDVRASCITPGMRLAAANAIADVVGDDLSPLMVIPSVFDPRVGQEVAAAVAAAARADGVARL
;
A
#
# COMPACT_ATOMS: atom_id res chain seq x y z
N VAL A 1 -11.42 -7.43 -7.64
CA VAL A 1 -10.91 -7.55 -9.03
C VAL A 1 -10.29 -8.92 -9.33
N THR A 2 -9.19 -9.32 -8.66
CA THR A 2 -8.47 -10.56 -9.01
C THR A 2 -8.99 -11.83 -8.28
N GLY A 3 -9.85 -11.68 -7.26
CA GLY A 3 -10.39 -12.79 -6.49
C GLY A 3 -9.39 -13.49 -5.57
N ARG A 4 -8.19 -12.92 -5.39
CA ARG A 4 -7.11 -13.49 -4.57
C ARG A 4 -7.15 -12.94 -3.14
N ASN A 5 -6.79 -13.77 -2.16
CA ASN A 5 -6.70 -13.35 -0.76
C ASN A 5 -5.34 -12.72 -0.46
N ILE A 6 -5.30 -11.71 0.40
CA ILE A 6 -4.07 -10.99 0.77
C ILE A 6 -3.01 -11.93 1.38
N ALA A 7 -3.43 -12.94 2.15
CA ALA A 7 -2.53 -13.91 2.78
C ALA A 7 -1.80 -14.83 1.78
N ASP A 8 -2.26 -14.89 0.53
CA ASP A 8 -1.66 -15.71 -0.53
C ASP A 8 -0.73 -14.89 -1.44
N LEU A 9 -0.64 -13.57 -1.25
CA LEU A 9 0.09 -12.67 -2.15
C LEU A 9 1.54 -12.45 -1.71
N ARG A 10 2.41 -12.29 -2.71
CA ARG A 10 3.75 -11.72 -2.54
C ARG A 10 3.82 -10.29 -3.06
N VAL A 11 4.17 -9.35 -2.17
CA VAL A 11 4.30 -7.92 -2.47
C VAL A 11 5.78 -7.52 -2.55
N VAL A 12 6.10 -6.58 -3.42
CA VAL A 12 7.40 -5.89 -3.43
C VAL A 12 7.18 -4.40 -3.26
N VAL A 13 7.86 -3.81 -2.28
CA VAL A 13 7.85 -2.36 -2.02
C VAL A 13 9.19 -1.76 -2.43
N SER A 14 9.15 -0.85 -3.40
CA SER A 14 10.30 -0.03 -3.79
C SER A 14 10.35 1.23 -2.94
N GLY A 15 11.24 1.28 -1.96
CA GLY A 15 11.39 2.41 -1.04
C GLY A 15 11.31 1.96 0.42
N ALA A 16 12.38 2.18 1.17
CA ALA A 16 12.42 1.96 2.63
C ALA A 16 12.45 3.29 3.42
N GLY A 17 11.80 4.32 2.87
CA GLY A 17 11.54 5.60 3.54
C GLY A 17 10.26 5.54 4.39
N ALA A 18 9.82 6.69 4.92
CA ALA A 18 8.65 6.76 5.81
C ALA A 18 7.38 6.12 5.21
N ALA A 19 7.06 6.43 3.95
CA ALA A 19 5.88 5.87 3.28
C ALA A 19 6.00 4.35 3.08
N GLY A 20 7.14 3.87 2.58
CA GLY A 20 7.38 2.45 2.37
C GLY A 20 7.34 1.63 3.66
N VAL A 21 7.94 2.14 4.74
CA VAL A 21 7.88 1.53 6.07
C VAL A 21 6.43 1.49 6.58
N ALA A 22 5.68 2.58 6.46
CA ALA A 22 4.30 2.66 6.93
C ALA A 22 3.37 1.71 6.16
N VAL A 23 3.47 1.67 4.83
CA VAL A 23 2.70 0.77 3.97
C VAL A 23 3.05 -0.69 4.25
N THR A 24 4.34 -1.00 4.40
CA THR A 24 4.79 -2.36 4.76
C THR A 24 4.17 -2.80 6.09
N ASN A 25 4.24 -1.96 7.12
CA ASN A 25 3.62 -2.27 8.41
C ASN A 25 2.10 -2.45 8.31
N MET A 26 1.40 -1.61 7.54
CA MET A 26 -0.05 -1.77 7.35
C MET A 26 -0.41 -3.07 6.61
N LEU A 27 0.41 -3.50 5.64
CA LEU A 27 0.19 -4.77 4.93
C LEU A 27 0.49 -5.98 5.83
N LEU A 28 1.52 -5.89 6.69
CA LEU A 28 1.76 -6.90 7.73
C LEU A 28 0.60 -6.97 8.72
N ASP A 29 0.11 -5.83 9.20
CA ASP A 29 -1.07 -5.75 10.09
C ASP A 29 -2.33 -6.35 9.41
N ALA A 30 -2.43 -6.24 8.08
CA ALA A 30 -3.53 -6.79 7.27
C ALA A 30 -3.36 -8.28 6.93
N GLY A 31 -2.25 -8.92 7.32
CA GLY A 31 -2.01 -10.35 7.09
C GLY A 31 -1.52 -10.70 5.68
N ILE A 32 -0.70 -9.85 5.07
CA ILE A 32 -0.02 -10.17 3.80
C ILE A 32 0.82 -11.46 3.92
N GLY A 33 0.81 -12.29 2.87
CA GLY A 33 1.52 -13.56 2.83
C GLY A 33 3.05 -13.41 2.89
N ASP A 34 3.62 -12.68 1.94
CA ASP A 34 5.02 -12.28 1.95
C ASP A 34 5.20 -10.89 1.36
N ILE A 35 6.19 -10.15 1.84
CA ILE A 35 6.47 -8.78 1.41
C ILE A 35 7.97 -8.55 1.43
N ALA A 36 8.56 -8.12 0.32
CA ALA A 36 9.96 -7.71 0.24
C ALA A 36 10.05 -6.18 0.11
N VAL A 37 10.98 -5.56 0.82
CA VAL A 37 11.23 -4.11 0.76
C VAL A 37 12.61 -3.87 0.19
N ALA A 38 12.74 -2.95 -0.76
CA ALA A 38 14.03 -2.54 -1.31
C ALA A 38 14.32 -1.06 -1.04
N ASP A 39 15.60 -0.73 -0.85
CA ASP A 39 16.10 0.64 -0.83
C ASP A 39 17.08 0.89 -1.98
N SER A 40 17.78 2.03 -1.96
CA SER A 40 18.74 2.39 -3.01
C SER A 40 19.93 1.44 -3.16
N LYS A 41 20.14 0.52 -2.21
CA LYS A 41 21.22 -0.47 -2.23
C LYS A 41 20.74 -1.90 -2.47
N GLY A 42 19.45 -2.08 -2.76
CA GLY A 42 18.84 -3.39 -3.03
C GLY A 42 17.86 -3.82 -1.94
N ILE A 43 17.54 -5.11 -1.93
CA ILE A 43 16.57 -5.67 -0.99
C ILE A 43 17.10 -5.52 0.44
N VAL A 44 16.20 -5.18 1.36
CA VAL A 44 16.49 -5.01 2.79
C VAL A 44 16.41 -6.39 3.45
N THR A 45 17.57 -6.95 3.77
CA THR A 45 17.72 -8.31 4.32
C THR A 45 18.51 -8.28 5.63
N THR A 46 18.35 -9.31 6.47
CA THR A 46 19.08 -9.42 7.75
C THR A 46 20.60 -9.62 7.56
N THR A 47 21.03 -10.01 6.36
CA THR A 47 22.43 -10.17 5.97
C THR A 47 23.14 -8.85 5.69
N ARG A 48 22.40 -7.74 5.53
CA ARG A 48 22.98 -6.40 5.33
C ARG A 48 23.46 -5.77 6.64
N SER A 49 24.68 -5.25 6.62
CA SER A 49 25.33 -4.60 7.78
C SER A 49 25.12 -3.09 7.86
N ASP A 50 24.55 -2.48 6.82
CA ASP A 50 24.42 -1.02 6.69
C ASP A 50 23.03 -0.48 7.06
N LEU A 51 22.22 -1.29 7.75
CA LEU A 51 20.82 -0.99 8.04
C LEU A 51 20.68 -0.04 9.24
N THR A 52 19.74 0.90 9.14
CA THR A 52 19.25 1.64 10.30
C THR A 52 18.39 0.72 11.18
N PRO A 53 18.14 1.06 12.46
CA PRO A 53 17.30 0.24 13.33
C PRO A 53 15.92 -0.07 12.76
N VAL A 54 15.29 0.91 12.08
CA VAL A 54 13.99 0.73 11.42
C VAL A 54 14.08 -0.27 10.27
N LYS A 55 15.14 -0.22 9.46
CA LYS A 55 15.33 -1.16 8.35
C LYS A 55 15.72 -2.56 8.85
N ALA A 56 16.46 -2.66 9.94
CA ALA A 56 16.80 -3.93 10.57
C ALA A 56 15.54 -4.62 11.13
N ASP A 57 14.64 -3.87 11.77
CA ASP A 57 13.33 -4.39 12.18
C ASP A 57 12.50 -4.87 10.98
N LEU A 58 12.44 -4.08 9.90
CA LEU A 58 11.77 -4.52 8.67
C LEU A 58 12.39 -5.81 8.12
N ALA A 59 13.72 -5.87 8.01
CA ALA A 59 14.42 -7.06 7.52
C ALA A 59 14.08 -8.33 8.32
N ALA A 60 13.86 -8.19 9.64
CA ALA A 60 13.54 -9.32 10.51
C ALA A 60 12.10 -9.85 10.33
N ARG A 61 11.19 -9.04 9.80
CA ARG A 61 9.74 -9.34 9.69
C ARG A 61 9.23 -9.44 8.26
N THR A 62 10.10 -9.26 7.27
CA THR A 62 9.76 -9.24 5.84
C THR A 62 10.65 -10.20 5.06
N ASN A 63 10.33 -10.41 3.78
CA ASN A 63 11.10 -11.23 2.85
C ASN A 63 11.28 -12.68 3.35
N ARG A 64 10.16 -13.35 3.64
CA ARG A 64 10.16 -14.76 4.07
C ARG A 64 10.75 -15.68 3.01
N ALA A 65 10.64 -15.31 1.74
CA ALA A 65 11.26 -16.00 0.62
C ALA A 65 12.81 -15.91 0.62
N GLY A 66 13.42 -15.05 1.43
CA GLY A 66 14.87 -14.93 1.54
C GLY A 66 15.55 -14.42 0.27
N ILE A 67 14.86 -13.57 -0.49
CA ILE A 67 15.37 -13.04 -1.76
C ILE A 67 16.44 -12.00 -1.46
N GLU A 68 17.59 -12.10 -2.13
CA GLU A 68 18.69 -11.15 -1.99
C GLU A 68 18.98 -10.43 -3.32
N GLY A 69 19.79 -9.37 -3.25
CA GLY A 69 20.26 -8.65 -4.42
C GLY A 69 19.37 -7.46 -4.83
N PRO A 70 19.34 -7.10 -6.13
CA PRO A 70 18.60 -5.94 -6.61
C PRO A 70 17.08 -6.18 -6.59
N ILE A 71 16.29 -5.11 -6.61
CA ILE A 71 14.83 -5.17 -6.58
C ILE A 71 14.22 -6.04 -7.70
N ALA A 72 14.90 -6.14 -8.84
CA ALA A 72 14.48 -6.98 -9.95
C ALA A 72 14.28 -8.45 -9.56
N GLU A 73 15.09 -8.98 -8.64
CA GLU A 73 14.95 -10.35 -8.15
C GLU A 73 13.68 -10.53 -7.31
N ALA A 74 13.33 -9.53 -6.49
CA ALA A 74 12.09 -9.56 -5.72
C ALA A 74 10.84 -9.45 -6.63
N ILE A 75 10.91 -8.65 -7.69
CA ILE A 75 9.79 -8.41 -8.63
C ILE A 75 9.43 -9.68 -9.40
N ARG A 76 10.41 -10.52 -9.75
CA ARG A 76 10.21 -11.72 -10.58
C ARG A 76 9.21 -12.70 -9.95
N GLY A 77 7.99 -12.77 -10.48
CA GLY A 77 6.90 -13.61 -10.00
C GLY A 77 6.19 -13.06 -8.76
N ALA A 78 6.39 -11.79 -8.41
CA ALA A 78 5.60 -11.14 -7.37
C ALA A 78 4.20 -10.79 -7.90
N ASP A 79 3.22 -10.78 -7.02
CA ASP A 79 1.81 -10.50 -7.36
C ASP A 79 1.50 -9.01 -7.39
N VAL A 80 2.21 -8.24 -6.59
CA VAL A 80 1.98 -6.81 -6.40
C VAL A 80 3.32 -6.08 -6.34
N PHE A 81 3.43 -5.00 -7.12
CA PHE A 81 4.51 -4.04 -7.00
C PHE A 81 3.98 -2.71 -6.48
N ILE A 82 4.61 -2.17 -5.43
CA ILE A 82 4.29 -0.87 -4.84
C ILE A 82 5.55 -0.01 -4.88
N GLY A 83 5.53 0.99 -5.76
CA GLY A 83 6.52 2.04 -5.85
C GLY A 83 6.23 3.18 -4.88
N LEU A 84 7.18 3.45 -3.99
CA LEU A 84 7.20 4.58 -3.06
C LEU A 84 8.60 5.23 -3.03
N SER A 85 9.26 5.31 -4.18
CA SER A 85 10.62 5.85 -4.31
C SER A 85 10.83 6.58 -5.63
N SER A 86 11.88 7.38 -5.76
CA SER A 86 12.22 8.00 -7.06
C SER A 86 12.88 7.04 -8.05
N GLY A 87 13.05 5.76 -7.71
CA GLY A 87 13.74 4.77 -8.54
C GLY A 87 12.87 4.28 -9.71
N LYS A 88 13.40 4.35 -10.94
CA LYS A 88 12.73 3.82 -12.12
C LYS A 88 12.85 2.31 -12.19
N VAL A 89 11.77 1.65 -12.62
CA VAL A 89 11.73 0.21 -12.89
C VAL A 89 11.49 0.02 -14.38
N PRO A 90 12.43 -0.59 -15.10
CA PRO A 90 12.28 -0.87 -16.52
C PRO A 90 11.10 -1.80 -16.81
N ALA A 91 10.47 -1.64 -17.99
CA ALA A 91 9.29 -2.41 -18.38
C ALA A 91 9.58 -3.92 -18.45
N GLU A 92 10.78 -4.30 -18.87
CA GLU A 92 11.24 -5.70 -18.92
C GLU A 92 11.29 -6.35 -17.53
N ILE A 93 11.55 -5.58 -16.47
CA ILE A 93 11.51 -6.08 -15.09
C ILE A 93 10.06 -6.23 -14.65
N VAL A 94 9.21 -5.24 -14.94
CA VAL A 94 7.77 -5.31 -14.64
C VAL A 94 7.09 -6.47 -15.37
N ALA A 95 7.51 -6.81 -16.58
CA ALA A 95 7.02 -7.95 -17.33
C ALA A 95 7.31 -9.31 -16.66
N THR A 96 8.19 -9.35 -15.66
CA THR A 96 8.48 -10.57 -14.89
C THR A 96 7.55 -10.79 -13.69
N LEU A 97 6.63 -9.87 -13.41
CA LEU A 97 5.59 -10.06 -12.38
C LEU A 97 4.71 -11.28 -12.70
N ALA A 98 4.02 -11.79 -11.68
CA ALA A 98 3.08 -12.89 -11.85
C ALA A 98 1.90 -12.50 -12.77
N PRO A 99 1.28 -13.47 -13.48
CA PRO A 99 0.05 -13.21 -14.22
C PRO A 99 -1.04 -12.61 -13.31
N GLY A 100 -1.75 -11.60 -13.82
CA GLY A 100 -2.78 -10.92 -13.03
C GLY A 100 -2.24 -9.91 -12.01
N ALA A 101 -1.00 -9.43 -12.20
CA ALA A 101 -0.32 -8.52 -11.29
C ALA A 101 -1.08 -7.20 -11.03
N ILE A 102 -0.75 -6.59 -9.90
CA ILE A 102 -1.22 -5.27 -9.49
C ILE A 102 0.00 -4.35 -9.35
N ILE A 103 -0.05 -3.15 -9.93
CA ILE A 103 1.05 -2.18 -9.91
C ILE A 103 0.57 -0.85 -9.34
N PHE A 104 1.14 -0.44 -8.21
CA PHE A 104 0.93 0.89 -7.63
C PHE A 104 2.23 1.68 -7.79
N ALA A 105 2.33 2.54 -8.80
CA ALA A 105 3.51 3.37 -9.06
C ALA A 105 3.24 4.80 -8.57
N LEU A 106 3.61 5.09 -7.31
CA LEU A 106 3.08 6.23 -6.56
C LEU A 106 4.05 7.41 -6.46
N ALA A 107 5.25 7.31 -7.04
CA ALA A 107 6.15 8.45 -7.13
C ALA A 107 5.54 9.60 -7.95
N ASN A 108 5.74 10.83 -7.47
CA ASN A 108 5.31 12.05 -8.14
C ASN A 108 6.53 12.94 -8.46
N PRO A 109 6.50 13.70 -9.56
CA PRO A 109 5.48 13.71 -10.61
C PRO A 109 5.62 12.57 -11.62
N ASP A 110 6.75 11.85 -11.57
CA ASP A 110 7.13 10.85 -12.56
C ASP A 110 7.20 9.46 -11.89
N PRO A 111 6.19 8.58 -12.08
CA PRO A 111 6.07 7.29 -11.42
C PRO A 111 7.23 6.32 -11.71
N GLU A 112 7.40 5.31 -10.87
CA GLU A 112 8.47 4.30 -11.01
C GLU A 112 8.44 3.59 -12.37
N ILE A 113 7.25 3.38 -12.93
CA ILE A 113 7.00 2.95 -14.30
C ILE A 113 5.82 3.73 -14.87
N HIS A 114 5.91 4.13 -16.14
CA HIS A 114 4.81 4.83 -16.80
C HIS A 114 3.54 3.95 -16.86
N PRO A 115 2.34 4.49 -16.57
CA PRO A 115 1.11 3.69 -16.51
C PRO A 115 0.78 2.91 -17.79
N ASP A 116 1.02 3.51 -18.96
CA ASP A 116 0.80 2.84 -20.26
C ASP A 116 1.69 1.61 -20.47
N LEU A 117 2.89 1.60 -19.88
CA LEU A 117 3.78 0.44 -19.92
C LEU A 117 3.38 -0.59 -18.86
N ALA A 118 3.05 -0.13 -17.65
CA ALA A 118 2.58 -0.98 -16.56
C ALA A 118 1.29 -1.74 -16.94
N GLY A 119 0.34 -1.07 -17.63
CA GLY A 119 -0.95 -1.63 -18.02
C GLY A 119 -0.86 -2.77 -19.04
N LYS A 120 0.29 -2.96 -19.68
CA LYS A 120 0.56 -4.13 -20.54
C LYS A 120 0.83 -5.41 -19.74
N HIS A 121 1.14 -5.27 -18.45
CA HIS A 121 1.63 -6.35 -17.59
C HIS A 121 0.81 -6.54 -16.31
N ALA A 122 -0.10 -5.62 -16.00
CA ALA A 122 -0.92 -5.65 -14.79
C ALA A 122 -2.41 -5.47 -15.10
N VAL A 123 -3.24 -6.12 -14.30
CA VAL A 123 -4.71 -5.98 -14.36
C VAL A 123 -5.13 -4.66 -13.72
N VAL A 124 -4.45 -4.24 -12.66
CA VAL A 124 -4.71 -2.97 -11.99
C VAL A 124 -3.42 -2.16 -11.99
N VAL A 125 -3.53 -0.91 -12.45
CA VAL A 125 -2.48 0.10 -12.34
C VAL A 125 -3.03 1.28 -11.57
N ALA A 126 -2.31 1.72 -10.55
CA ALA A 126 -2.64 2.89 -9.75
C ALA A 126 -1.44 3.84 -9.65
N THR A 127 -1.70 5.14 -9.55
CA THR A 127 -0.65 6.15 -9.45
C THR A 127 -1.02 7.27 -8.48
N GLY A 128 -0.07 8.15 -8.16
CA GLY A 128 -0.38 9.40 -7.44
C GLY A 128 -0.99 10.51 -8.31
N ARG A 129 -0.99 10.34 -9.64
CA ARG A 129 -1.41 11.38 -10.59
C ARG A 129 -2.90 11.31 -10.88
N SER A 130 -3.52 12.47 -11.05
CA SER A 130 -4.97 12.62 -11.29
C SER A 130 -5.39 12.42 -12.74
N ASP A 131 -4.44 12.39 -13.68
CA ASP A 131 -4.70 12.20 -15.11
C ASP A 131 -4.80 10.72 -15.53
N PHE A 132 -4.66 9.79 -14.58
CA PHE A 132 -4.84 8.35 -14.77
C PHE A 132 -5.95 7.79 -13.86
N PRO A 133 -6.58 6.67 -14.25
CA PRO A 133 -7.44 5.90 -13.36
C PRO A 133 -6.72 5.50 -12.07
N ASN A 134 -7.50 5.16 -11.03
CA ASN A 134 -6.99 4.69 -9.75
C ASN A 134 -5.96 5.65 -9.10
N GLN A 135 -6.30 6.92 -8.98
CA GLN A 135 -5.46 7.87 -8.26
C GLN A 135 -5.43 7.54 -6.76
N ILE A 136 -4.25 7.21 -6.24
CA ILE A 136 -4.01 7.09 -4.80
C ILE A 136 -3.71 8.47 -4.24
N ASN A 137 -4.63 9.00 -3.44
CA ASN A 137 -4.49 10.30 -2.81
C ASN A 137 -4.83 10.23 -1.32
N ASN A 138 -3.96 10.79 -0.48
CA ASN A 138 -4.13 10.79 0.97
C ASN A 138 -5.33 11.61 1.46
N VAL A 139 -5.89 12.49 0.62
CA VAL A 139 -7.12 13.25 0.89
C VAL A 139 -8.32 12.37 1.18
N LEU A 140 -8.32 11.13 0.69
CA LEU A 140 -9.35 10.14 1.00
C LEU A 140 -9.31 9.66 2.46
N ALA A 141 -8.16 9.80 3.13
CA ALA A 141 -7.94 9.22 4.45
C ALA A 141 -7.94 10.27 5.56
N PHE A 142 -7.06 11.29 5.49
CA PHE A 142 -6.81 12.15 6.64
C PHE A 142 -8.04 12.90 7.16
N PRO A 143 -8.96 13.46 6.34
CA PRO A 143 -10.12 14.19 6.86
C PRO A 143 -11.02 13.29 7.70
N GLY A 144 -11.33 12.09 7.20
CA GLY A 144 -12.17 11.11 7.88
C GLY A 144 -11.51 10.55 9.13
N ILE A 145 -10.21 10.19 9.06
CA ILE A 145 -9.47 9.66 10.22
C ILE A 145 -9.46 10.65 11.37
N PHE A 146 -9.11 11.91 11.11
CA PHE A 146 -9.11 12.93 12.14
C PHE A 146 -10.51 13.22 12.65
N ARG A 147 -11.51 13.28 11.76
CA ARG A 147 -12.90 13.52 12.16
C ARG A 147 -13.40 12.44 13.12
N GLY A 148 -13.26 11.17 12.76
CA GLY A 148 -13.69 10.03 13.58
C GLY A 148 -12.98 9.97 14.93
N ALA A 149 -11.66 10.18 14.94
CA ALA A 149 -10.88 10.21 16.16
C ALA A 149 -11.29 11.36 17.11
N LEU A 150 -11.57 12.55 16.56
CA LEU A 150 -12.01 13.71 17.33
C LEU A 150 -13.43 13.54 17.89
N ASP A 151 -14.36 12.97 17.10
CA ASP A 151 -15.75 12.77 17.50
C ASP A 151 -15.89 11.86 18.74
N VAL A 152 -14.92 10.96 18.97
CA VAL A 152 -14.89 10.07 20.15
C VAL A 152 -13.75 10.39 21.13
N ARG A 153 -13.05 11.51 20.90
CA ARG A 153 -11.88 11.95 21.67
C ARG A 153 -10.85 10.84 21.87
N ALA A 154 -10.54 10.07 20.84
CA ALA A 154 -9.52 9.02 20.88
C ALA A 154 -8.20 9.57 21.46
N SER A 155 -7.52 8.78 22.30
CA SER A 155 -6.23 9.17 22.90
C SER A 155 -5.06 9.02 21.93
N CYS A 156 -5.19 8.15 20.92
CA CYS A 156 -4.21 7.92 19.86
C CYS A 156 -4.88 7.36 18.60
N ILE A 157 -4.12 7.23 17.52
CA ILE A 157 -4.52 6.49 16.32
C ILE A 157 -3.86 5.11 16.37
N THR A 158 -4.66 4.04 16.38
CA THR A 158 -4.20 2.65 16.50
C THR A 158 -4.05 1.98 15.12
N PRO A 159 -3.36 0.82 15.04
CA PRO A 159 -3.40 -0.04 13.85
C PRO A 159 -4.83 -0.42 13.42
N GLY A 160 -5.70 -0.77 14.37
CA GLY A 160 -7.11 -1.09 14.11
C GLY A 160 -7.85 0.05 13.43
N MET A 161 -7.66 1.29 13.90
CA MET A 161 -8.24 2.48 13.27
C MET A 161 -7.73 2.72 11.85
N ARG A 162 -6.44 2.46 11.57
CA ARG A 162 -5.87 2.60 10.22
C ARG A 162 -6.43 1.56 9.24
N LEU A 163 -6.58 0.32 9.68
CA LEU A 163 -7.20 -0.74 8.86
C LEU A 163 -8.69 -0.46 8.64
N ALA A 164 -9.42 0.00 9.67
CA ALA A 164 -10.82 0.40 9.54
C ALA A 164 -11.00 1.54 8.53
N ALA A 165 -10.12 2.53 8.53
CA ALA A 165 -10.13 3.60 7.54
C ALA A 165 -9.87 3.08 6.11
N ALA A 166 -8.88 2.19 5.95
CA ALA A 166 -8.57 1.60 4.64
C ALA A 166 -9.74 0.78 4.08
N ASN A 167 -10.38 -0.04 4.92
CA ASN A 167 -11.56 -0.81 4.54
C ASN A 167 -12.74 0.11 4.18
N ALA A 168 -13.01 1.14 4.99
CA ALA A 168 -14.07 2.10 4.70
C ALA A 168 -13.87 2.83 3.36
N ILE A 169 -12.63 3.19 2.99
CA ILE A 169 -12.33 3.77 1.67
C ILE A 169 -12.62 2.76 0.56
N ALA A 170 -12.19 1.51 0.73
CA ALA A 170 -12.38 0.46 -0.28
C ALA A 170 -13.87 0.13 -0.47
N ASP A 171 -14.65 0.07 0.61
CA ASP A 171 -16.07 -0.28 0.61
C ASP A 171 -16.93 0.77 -0.14
N VAL A 172 -16.50 2.03 -0.19
CA VAL A 172 -17.20 3.10 -0.93
C VAL A 172 -17.26 2.82 -2.44
N VAL A 173 -16.30 2.06 -2.99
CA VAL A 173 -16.33 1.64 -4.40
C VAL A 173 -17.54 0.75 -4.68
N GLY A 174 -17.85 -0.18 -3.78
CA GLY A 174 -19.01 -1.07 -3.88
C GLY A 174 -19.10 -1.80 -5.23
N ASP A 175 -20.27 -1.69 -5.87
CA ASP A 175 -20.58 -2.38 -7.13
C ASP A 175 -19.83 -1.81 -8.35
N ASP A 176 -19.23 -0.62 -8.25
CA ASP A 176 -18.45 0.00 -9.33
C ASP A 176 -17.03 -0.61 -9.48
N LEU A 177 -16.71 -1.61 -8.64
CA LEU A 177 -15.39 -2.24 -8.60
C LEU A 177 -14.99 -2.80 -9.97
N SER A 178 -13.94 -2.22 -10.53
CA SER A 178 -13.38 -2.64 -11.81
C SER A 178 -11.86 -2.47 -11.83
N PRO A 179 -11.15 -3.02 -12.83
CA PRO A 179 -9.73 -2.77 -13.01
C PRO A 179 -9.33 -1.28 -13.05
N LEU A 180 -10.26 -0.42 -13.48
CA LEU A 180 -10.06 1.03 -13.62
C LEU A 180 -10.64 1.83 -12.44
N MET A 181 -11.28 1.17 -11.47
CA MET A 181 -11.85 1.79 -10.28
C MET A 181 -11.70 0.85 -9.09
N VAL A 182 -10.53 0.87 -8.45
CA VAL A 182 -10.23 0.16 -7.19
C VAL A 182 -10.19 1.07 -5.97
N ILE A 183 -10.36 2.37 -6.18
CA ILE A 183 -10.36 3.42 -5.16
C ILE A 183 -11.40 4.47 -5.57
N PRO A 184 -12.18 5.03 -4.63
CA PRO A 184 -13.18 6.04 -4.98
C PRO A 184 -12.54 7.35 -5.42
N SER A 185 -13.34 8.20 -6.05
CA SER A 185 -12.93 9.56 -6.39
C SER A 185 -12.58 10.36 -5.14
N VAL A 186 -11.55 11.21 -5.24
CA VAL A 186 -11.18 12.16 -4.17
C VAL A 186 -12.28 13.17 -3.81
N PHE A 187 -13.29 13.30 -4.68
CA PHE A 187 -14.45 14.17 -4.49
C PHE A 187 -15.72 13.41 -4.08
N ASP A 188 -15.63 12.09 -3.84
CA ASP A 188 -16.78 11.33 -3.40
C ASP A 188 -17.18 11.77 -1.97
N PRO A 189 -18.38 12.37 -1.79
CA PRO A 189 -18.78 12.97 -0.53
C PRO A 189 -19.00 11.93 0.58
N ARG A 190 -19.13 10.64 0.22
CA ARG A 190 -19.36 9.54 1.18
C ARG A 190 -18.09 9.21 1.95
N VAL A 191 -16.92 9.28 1.30
CA VAL A 191 -15.64 8.80 1.85
C VAL A 191 -15.35 9.39 3.23
N GLY A 192 -15.47 10.71 3.38
CA GLY A 192 -15.17 11.37 4.65
C GLY A 192 -16.07 10.91 5.80
N GLN A 193 -17.35 10.66 5.51
CA GLN A 193 -18.33 10.22 6.52
C GLN A 193 -18.12 8.76 6.90
N GLU A 194 -17.96 7.88 5.90
CA GLU A 194 -17.74 6.44 6.12
C GLU A 194 -16.42 6.19 6.89
N VAL A 195 -15.34 6.86 6.50
CA VAL A 195 -14.05 6.75 7.20
C VAL A 195 -14.17 7.27 8.64
N ALA A 196 -14.85 8.40 8.87
CA ALA A 196 -15.03 8.92 10.21
C ALA A 196 -15.81 7.96 11.10
N ALA A 197 -16.91 7.38 10.59
CA ALA A 197 -17.72 6.42 11.30
C ALA A 197 -16.92 5.15 11.65
N ALA A 198 -16.20 4.59 10.67
CA ALA A 198 -15.38 3.38 10.86
C ALA A 198 -14.25 3.61 11.88
N VAL A 199 -13.56 4.75 11.80
CA VAL A 199 -12.47 5.10 12.72
C VAL A 199 -12.98 5.34 14.14
N ALA A 200 -14.13 6.00 14.30
CA ALA A 200 -14.79 6.18 15.59
C ALA A 200 -15.18 4.84 16.23
N ALA A 201 -15.74 3.91 15.44
CA ALA A 201 -16.08 2.57 15.90
C ALA A 201 -14.84 1.78 16.32
N ALA A 202 -13.78 1.81 15.51
CA ALA A 202 -12.51 1.14 15.81
C ALA A 202 -11.85 1.71 17.07
N ALA A 203 -11.86 3.03 17.27
CA ALA A 203 -11.33 3.66 18.47
C ALA A 203 -12.04 3.21 19.76
N ARG A 204 -13.35 2.97 19.71
CA ARG A 204 -14.11 2.40 20.84
C ARG A 204 -13.77 0.93 21.06
N ALA A 205 -13.68 0.15 19.99
CA ALA A 205 -13.31 -1.27 20.06
C ALA A 205 -11.90 -1.46 20.64
N ASP A 206 -10.96 -0.61 20.27
CA ASP A 206 -9.58 -0.63 20.75
C ASP A 206 -9.42 -0.03 22.16
N GLY A 207 -10.50 0.48 22.77
CA GLY A 207 -10.48 1.04 24.12
C GLY A 207 -9.73 2.37 24.26
N VAL A 208 -9.52 3.10 23.15
CA VAL A 208 -8.81 4.39 23.14
C VAL A 208 -9.76 5.59 23.09
N ALA A 209 -11.05 5.37 22.85
CA ALA A 209 -12.09 6.40 22.92
C ALA A 209 -12.34 6.87 24.37
N ARG A 210 -12.65 8.17 24.52
CA ARG A 210 -12.93 8.82 25.82
C ARG A 210 -14.35 9.39 25.90
N LEU A 211 -15.20 9.02 24.94
CA LEU A 211 -16.63 9.28 24.86
C LEU A 211 -17.36 7.99 24.47
#